data_AF-Q64WJ4-F1
#
_entry.id   AF-Q64WJ4-F1
#
_cell.length_a   1.000
_cell.length_b   1.000
_cell.length_c   1.000
_cell.angle_alpha   90.00
_cell.angle_beta   90.00
_cell.angle_gamma   90.00
#
_symmetry.space_group_name_H-M   'P 1'
#
loop_
_entity.id
_entity.type
_entity.pdbx_description
1 polymer ?
#
loop_
_entity_poly.entity_id
_entity_poly.type
_entity_poly.pdbx_seq_one_letter_code
_entity_poly.pdbx_strand_id
1 'polypeptide(L)' 'MSSPGIFYHLGKIVVWLWLRLIKKEKVKYKNIIFQYSGWLFLTIGLGIGVLIIVCGYFLLILIEK' A
#
# COMPACT_ATOMS: atom_id res chain seq x y z
N MET A 1 -15.16 -3.13 -14.52
CA MET A 1 -14.64 -1.78 -14.79
C MET A 1 -13.19 -1.73 -14.37
N SER A 2 -12.28 -1.55 -15.34
CA SER A 2 -10.84 -1.41 -15.08
C SER A 2 -10.60 -0.15 -14.25
N SER A 3 -9.81 -0.28 -13.17
CA SER A 3 -9.45 0.82 -12.28
C SER A 3 -8.96 2.05 -13.05
N PRO A 4 -9.29 3.29 -12.64
CA PRO A 4 -8.73 4.50 -13.23
C PRO A 4 -7.22 4.38 -13.28
N GLY A 5 -6.60 4.66 -14.45
CA GLY A 5 -5.20 4.32 -14.73
C GLY A 5 -4.19 4.81 -13.69
N ILE A 6 -4.52 5.89 -12.96
CA ILE A 6 -3.71 6.46 -11.88
C ILE A 6 -3.49 5.46 -10.74
N PHE A 7 -4.54 4.74 -10.31
CA PHE A 7 -4.43 3.73 -9.26
C PHE A 7 -3.64 2.50 -9.70
N TYR A 8 -3.70 2.17 -10.99
CA TYR A 8 -2.90 1.08 -11.56
C TYR A 8 -1.40 1.39 -11.50
N HIS A 9 -1.01 2.63 -11.84
CA HIS A 9 0.40 3.06 -11.73
C HIS A 9 0.86 3.17 -10.28
N LEU A 10 0.04 3.73 -9.38
CA LEU A 10 0.37 3.84 -7.95
C LEU A 10 0.49 2.47 -7.28
N GLY A 11 -0.46 1.56 -7.49
CA GLY A 11 -0.41 0.20 -6.96
C GLY A 11 0.80 -0.59 -7.48
N LYS A 12 1.14 -0.41 -8.77
CA LYS A 12 2.33 -1.03 -9.36
C LYS A 12 3.63 -0.51 -8.75
N ILE A 13 3.73 0.79 -8.48
CA ILE A 13 4.89 1.40 -7.79
C ILE A 13 5.00 0.88 -6.36
N VAL A 14 3.89 0.82 -5.61
CA VAL A 14 3.85 0.30 -4.23
C VAL A 14 4.29 -1.16 -4.16
N VAL A 15 3.77 -2.03 -5.04
CA VAL A 15 4.17 -3.45 -5.07
C VAL A 15 5.63 -3.60 -5.48
N TRP A 16 6.12 -2.78 -6.41
CA TRP A 16 7.52 -2.81 -6.81
C TRP A 16 8.45 -2.36 -5.68
N LEU A 17 8.11 -1.29 -4.97
CA LEU A 17 8.82 -0.83 -3.78
C LEU A 17 8.79 -1.91 -2.68
N TRP A 18 7.64 -2.55 -2.46
CA TRP A 18 7.51 -3.64 -1.49
C TRP A 18 8.42 -4.83 -1.81
N LEU A 19 8.40 -5.30 -3.06
CA LEU A 19 9.26 -6.40 -3.52
C LEU A 19 10.75 -6.06 -3.42
N ARG A 20 11.11 -4.81 -3.71
CA ARG A 20 12.49 -4.33 -3.65
C ARG A 20 12.97 -4.12 -2.20
N LEU A 21 12.15 -3.53 -1.34
CA LEU A 21 12.56 -3.12 0.02
C LEU A 21 12.47 -4.27 1.02
N ILE A 22 11.37 -5.01 1.02
CA ILE A 22 11.12 -6.07 2.02
C ILE A 22 11.69 -7.40 1.54
N LYS A 23 11.39 -7.77 0.29
CA LYS A 23 11.79 -9.08 -0.25
C LYS A 23 13.19 -9.09 -0.87
N LYS A 24 13.80 -7.91 -1.06
CA LYS A 24 15.11 -7.69 -1.73
C LYS A 24 15.24 -8.40 -3.08
N GLU A 25 14.13 -8.75 -3.73
CA GLU A 25 14.15 -9.36 -5.05
C GLU A 25 14.35 -8.28 -6.12
N LYS A 26 15.27 -8.52 -7.05
CA LYS A 26 15.50 -7.65 -8.21
C LYS A 26 14.44 -7.89 -9.29
N VAL A 27 13.17 -7.69 -8.96
CA VAL A 27 12.07 -7.79 -9.93
C VAL A 27 12.05 -6.52 -10.80
N LYS A 28 12.18 -6.68 -12.12
CA LYS A 28 12.06 -5.58 -13.08
C LYS A 28 10.62 -5.06 -13.09
N TYR A 29 10.45 -3.75 -12.95
CA TYR A 29 9.15 -3.05 -12.98
C TYR A 29 8.26 -3.43 -14.18
N LYS A 30 8.87 -3.74 -15.32
CA LYS A 30 8.17 -4.17 -16.55
C LYS A 30 7.42 -5.50 -16.39
N ASN A 31 7.89 -6.41 -15.53
CA ASN A 31 7.28 -7.72 -15.29
C ASN A 31 6.16 -7.69 -14.23
N ILE A 32 5.95 -6.56 -13.55
CA ILE A 32 4.89 -6.45 -12.54
C ILE A 32 3.59 -6.10 -13.26
N ILE A 33 2.68 -7.06 -13.28
CA ILE A 33 1.31 -6.91 -13.77
C ILE A 33 0.45 -6.69 -12.53
N PHE A 34 -0.05 -5.47 -12.35
CA PHE A 34 -0.90 -5.14 -11.21
C PHE A 34 -2.36 -5.50 -11.54
N GLN A 35 -2.71 -6.77 -11.42
CA GLN A 35 -4.02 -7.28 -11.81
C GLN A 35 -5.05 -7.20 -10.67
N TYR A 36 -4.92 -6.21 -9.78
CA TYR A 36 -5.85 -6.00 -8.67
C TYR A 36 -6.87 -4.91 -9.01
N SER A 37 -8.12 -5.14 -8.63
CA SER A 37 -9.16 -4.12 -8.72
C SER A 37 -8.72 -2.91 -7.89
N GLY A 38 -8.77 -1.71 -8.48
CA GLY A 38 -8.41 -0.47 -7.78
C GLY A 38 -9.25 -0.24 -6.53
N TRP A 39 -10.45 -0.82 -6.49
CA TRP A 39 -11.31 -0.86 -5.32
C TRP A 39 -10.67 -1.59 -4.14
N LEU A 40 -10.05 -2.75 -4.38
CA LEU A 40 -9.34 -3.53 -3.36
C LEU A 40 -8.10 -2.78 -2.84
N PHE A 41 -7.34 -2.17 -3.76
CA PHE A 41 -6.19 -1.36 -3.37
C PHE A 41 -6.61 -0.18 -2.49
N LEU A 42 -7.72 0.48 -2.83
CA LEU A 42 -8.27 1.58 -2.06
C LEU A 42 -8.78 1.14 -0.69
N THR A 43 -9.49 0.01 -0.58
CA THR A 43 -9.97 -0.51 0.71
C THR A 43 -8.83 -0.92 1.63
N ILE A 44 -7.80 -1.58 1.10
CA ILE A 44 -6.63 -1.98 1.88
C ILE A 44 -5.83 -0.75 2.32
N GLY A 45 -5.63 0.22 1.43
CA GLY A 45 -4.96 1.48 1.75
C GLY A 45 -5.67 2.28 2.85
N LEU A 46 -7.01 2.37 2.78
CA LEU A 46 -7.82 3.00 3.82
C LEU A 46 -7.74 2.25 5.14
N GLY A 47 -7.83 0.93 5.12
CA GLY A 47 -7.71 0.09 6.32
C GLY A 47 -6.37 0.28 7.03
N ILE A 48 -5.26 0.25 6.29
CA ILE A 48 -3.92 0.47 6.84
C ILE A 48 -3.80 1.90 7.39
N GLY A 49 -4.31 2.91 6.66
CA GLY A 49 -4.27 4.30 7.10
C GLY A 49 -4.98 4.53 8.44
N VAL A 50 -6.20 4.00 8.58
CA VAL A 50 -6.95 4.06 9.84
C VAL A 50 -6.19 3.36 10.96
N LEU A 51 -5.61 2.19 10.69
CA LEU A 51 -4.89 1.41 11.69
C LEU A 51 -3.64 2.15 12.22
N ILE A 52 -2.93 2.88 11.35
CA ILE A 52 -1.80 3.72 11.74
C ILE A 52 -2.26 4.89 12.61
N ILE A 53 -3.35 5.57 12.24
CA ILE A 53 -3.89 6.70 13.03
C ILE A 53 -4.29 6.24 14.42
N VAL A 54 -5.05 5.14 14.51
CA VAL A 54 -5.48 4.57 15.79
C VAL A 54 -4.27 4.15 16.63
N CYS A 55 -3.30 3.46 16.04
CA CYS A 55 -2.10 3.02 16.74
C CYS A 55 -1.26 4.21 17.23
N GLY A 56 -1.08 5.24 16.40
CA GLY A 56 -0.37 6.47 16.76
C GLY A 56 -1.07 7.26 17.86
N TYR A 57 -2.40 7.35 17.81
CA TYR A 57 -3.19 7.99 18.87
C TYR A 57 -3.10 7.22 20.19
N PHE A 58 -3.14 5.89 20.13
CA PHE A 58 -2.97 5.04 21.32
C PHE A 58 -1.57 5.19 21.93
N LEU A 59 -0.53 5.26 21.09
CA LEU A 59 0.85 5.53 21.51
C LEU A 59 1.00 6.90 22.17
N LEU A 60 0.36 7.94 21.61
CA LEU A 60 0.36 9.28 22.21
C LEU A 60 -0.28 9.29 23.60
N ILE A 61 -1.47 8.68 23.75
CA ILE A 61 -2.14 8.54 25.04
C ILE A 61 -1.25 7.80 26.05
N LEU A 62 -0.54 6.77 25.60
CA LEU A 62 0.32 5.95 26.46
C LEU A 62 1.62 6.67 26.86
N ILE A 63 2.10 7.62 26.04
CA ILE A 63 3.24 8.49 26.35
C ILE A 63 2.84 9.63 27.30
N GLU A 64 1.61 10.12 27.19
CA GLU A 64 1.09 11.23 28.00
C GLU A 64 0.69 10.81 29.42
N LYS A 65 0.64 9.50 29.69
CA LYS A 65 0.23 8.90 30.97
C LYS A 65 1.42 8.39 31.78
#